data_AF-A0A520BM80-F1
#
_entry.id   AF-A0A520BM80-F1
#
_cell.length_a   1.000
_cell.length_b   1.000
_cell.length_c   1.000
_cell.angle_alpha   90.00
_cell.angle_beta   90.00
_cell.angle_gamma   90.00
#
_symmetry.space_group_name_H-M   'P 1'
#
loop_
_entity.id
_entity.type
_entity.pdbx_description
1 polymer ?
#
loop_
_entity_poly.entity_id
_entity_poly.type
_entity_poly.pdbx_seq_one_letter_code
_entity_poly.pdbx_strand_id
1 'polypeptide(L)'
;MNPLPVEVARELRVRLRDAHYTTFNTLNTIFTGGLLAYLLRRVLEMPPAQRPWPLVLASLLTLVACWSGLFRMLALLRFPSRMSDALLSFCTGAAVYVMVSLLDAGPKVWLQAAAAVACCGGLGTLNMLRGGRKDPFNDDILPLIERDIRAVAWARLGLVPLTLVFAQSGLPDQVLSSAAVGGAMLALVLDDVVWGRSVALTSRPDVLASEREALRQATLLGERR
;
A
#
# COMPACT_ATOMS: atom_id res chain seq x y z
N MET A 1 11.75 -32.40 16.77
CA MET A 1 12.21 -31.10 17.29
C MET A 1 11.33 -30.74 18.47
N ASN A 2 11.92 -30.46 19.63
CA ASN A 2 11.14 -30.02 20.79
C ASN A 2 10.53 -28.63 20.48
N PRO A 3 9.24 -28.41 20.78
CA PRO A 3 8.64 -27.10 20.60
C PRO A 3 9.38 -26.08 21.44
N LEU A 4 9.75 -24.96 20.83
CA LEU A 4 10.37 -23.84 21.55
C LEU A 4 9.41 -23.36 22.66
N PRO A 5 9.94 -22.99 23.83
CA PRO A 5 9.17 -22.30 24.85
C PRO A 5 8.45 -21.09 24.24
N VAL A 6 7.20 -20.86 24.61
CA VAL A 6 6.33 -19.84 24.00
C VAL A 6 7.00 -18.46 23.97
N GLU A 7 7.74 -18.11 25.02
CA GLU A 7 8.48 -16.85 25.14
C GLU A 7 9.63 -16.73 24.14
N VAL A 8 10.42 -17.80 23.97
CA VAL A 8 11.53 -17.86 23.00
C VAL A 8 10.99 -17.84 21.57
N ALA A 9 9.89 -18.55 21.31
CA ALA A 9 9.20 -18.50 20.03
C ALA A 9 8.66 -17.08 19.75
N ARG A 10 8.23 -16.34 20.77
CA ARG A 10 7.74 -14.96 20.63
C ARG A 10 8.87 -13.97 20.36
N GLU A 11 9.99 -14.08 21.07
CA GLU A 11 11.17 -13.24 20.85
C GLU A 11 11.79 -13.49 19.47
N LEU A 12 11.88 -14.75 19.04
CA LEU A 12 12.38 -15.10 17.71
C LEU A 12 11.48 -14.52 16.61
N ARG A 13 10.16 -14.48 16.82
CA ARG A 13 9.20 -13.84 15.90
C ARG A 13 9.41 -12.33 15.81
N VAL A 14 9.66 -11.64 16.93
CA VAL A 14 9.95 -10.20 16.93
C VAL A 14 11.24 -9.91 16.16
N ARG A 15 12.31 -10.65 16.43
CA ARG A 15 13.59 -10.47 15.72
C ARG A 15 13.50 -10.79 14.23
N LEU A 16 12.76 -11.84 13.85
CA LEU A 16 12.50 -12.16 12.45
C LEU A 16 11.70 -11.06 11.75
N ARG A 17 10.74 -10.45 12.46
CA ARG A 17 9.95 -9.30 11.97
C ARG A 17 10.81 -8.06 11.77
N ASP A 18 11.72 -7.75 12.70
CA ASP A 18 12.61 -6.59 12.59
C ASP A 18 13.64 -6.76 11.45
N ALA A 19 14.16 -7.98 11.27
CA ALA A 19 15.04 -8.32 10.14
C ALA A 19 14.30 -8.28 8.79
N HIS A 20 13.04 -8.74 8.76
CA HIS A 20 12.17 -8.59 7.58
C HIS A 20 11.92 -7.11 7.29
N TYR A 21 11.54 -6.33 8.29
CA TYR A 21 11.29 -4.89 8.17
C TYR A 21 12.48 -4.13 7.60
N THR A 22 13.68 -4.39 8.11
CA THR A 22 14.92 -3.74 7.67
C THR A 22 15.29 -4.12 6.23
N THR A 23 15.23 -5.41 5.91
CA THR A 23 15.50 -5.90 4.54
C THR A 23 14.49 -5.32 3.54
N PHE A 24 13.21 -5.29 3.89
CA PHE A 24 12.16 -4.76 3.03
C PHE A 24 12.27 -3.24 2.83
N ASN A 25 12.54 -2.47 3.88
CA ASN A 25 12.76 -1.02 3.73
C ASN A 25 13.97 -0.70 2.86
N THR A 26 15.03 -1.50 2.97
CA THR A 26 16.23 -1.35 2.14
C THR A 26 15.92 -1.61 0.67
N LEU A 27 15.25 -2.73 0.36
CA LEU A 27 14.82 -3.05 -1.00
C LEU A 27 13.85 -2.00 -1.55
N ASN A 28 12.88 -1.56 -0.75
CA ASN A 28 11.94 -0.50 -1.11
C ASN A 28 12.65 0.79 -1.55
N THR A 29 13.65 1.21 -0.77
CA THR A 29 14.42 2.42 -1.04
C THR A 29 15.19 2.30 -2.36
N ILE A 30 15.83 1.15 -2.60
CA ILE A 30 16.58 0.88 -3.83
C ILE A 30 15.65 0.88 -5.05
N PHE A 31 14.53 0.15 -5.00
CA PHE A 31 13.57 0.07 -6.10
C PHE A 31 12.91 1.41 -6.39
N THR A 32 12.44 2.11 -5.36
CA THR A 32 11.81 3.43 -5.51
C THR A 32 12.78 4.45 -6.08
N GLY A 33 14.04 4.47 -5.61
CA GLY A 33 15.09 5.33 -6.13
C GLY A 33 15.47 5.02 -7.58
N GLY A 34 15.61 3.75 -7.95
CA GLY A 34 15.92 3.33 -9.32
C GLY A 34 14.77 3.66 -10.30
N LEU A 35 13.53 3.48 -9.88
CA LEU A 35 12.35 3.82 -10.67
C LEU A 35 12.19 5.33 -10.86
N LEU A 36 12.41 6.11 -9.80
CA LEU A 36 12.45 7.57 -9.86
C LEU A 36 13.51 8.05 -10.86
N ALA A 37 14.72 7.49 -10.79
CA ALA A 37 15.80 7.82 -11.71
C ALA A 37 15.45 7.48 -13.18
N TYR A 38 14.82 6.32 -13.41
CA TYR A 38 14.34 5.94 -14.74
C TYR A 38 13.27 6.89 -15.28
N LEU A 39 12.30 7.26 -14.45
CA LEU A 39 11.23 8.20 -14.80
C LEU A 39 11.78 9.59 -15.14
N LEU A 40 12.65 10.12 -14.27
CA LEU A 40 13.29 11.41 -14.51
C LEU A 40 14.09 11.39 -15.81
N ARG A 41 14.82 10.31 -16.10
CA ARG A 41 15.53 10.14 -17.36
C ARG A 41 14.60 10.21 -18.57
N ARG A 42 13.49 9.45 -18.56
CA ARG A 42 12.50 9.47 -19.66
C ARG A 42 11.90 10.85 -19.91
N VAL A 43 11.62 11.60 -18.84
CA VAL A 43 11.06 12.96 -18.94
C VAL A 43 12.10 13.97 -19.41
N LEU A 44 13.35 13.82 -18.99
CA LEU A 44 14.45 14.68 -19.43
C LEU A 44 14.83 14.45 -20.90
N GLU A 45 14.63 13.23 -21.41
CA GLU A 45 14.77 12.87 -22.83
C GLU A 45 13.67 13.53 -23.71
N MET A 46 12.56 14.02 -23.14
CA MET A 46 11.49 14.72 -23.87
C MET A 46 11.82 16.20 -24.13
N PRO A 47 11.34 16.78 -25.26
CA PRO A 47 11.43 18.21 -25.53
C PRO A 47 10.81 19.04 -24.38
N PRO A 48 11.44 20.14 -23.92
CA PRO A 48 10.97 20.91 -22.75
C PRO A 48 9.50 21.34 -22.81
N ALA A 49 9.01 21.70 -24.00
CA ALA A 49 7.64 22.16 -24.23
C ALA A 49 6.58 21.06 -24.09
N GLN A 50 6.98 19.78 -24.14
CA GLN A 50 6.08 18.63 -24.13
C GLN A 50 6.12 17.87 -22.80
N ARG A 51 6.96 18.30 -21.84
CA ARG A 51 7.15 17.58 -20.57
C ARG A 51 5.87 17.64 -19.73
N PRO A 52 5.17 16.52 -19.49
CA PRO A 52 3.92 16.51 -18.74
C PRO A 52 4.20 16.49 -17.23
N TRP A 53 4.90 17.49 -16.71
CA TRP A 53 5.38 17.55 -15.32
C TRP A 53 4.33 17.21 -14.25
N PRO A 54 3.06 17.66 -14.37
CA PRO A 54 2.01 17.24 -13.43
C PRO A 54 1.74 15.73 -13.44
N LEU A 55 1.70 15.10 -14.62
CA LEU A 55 1.48 13.65 -14.71
C LEU A 55 2.71 12.87 -14.23
N VAL A 56 3.91 13.40 -14.47
CA VAL A 56 5.14 12.85 -13.89
C VAL A 56 5.07 12.86 -12.37
N LEU A 57 4.68 14.00 -11.79
CA LEU A 57 4.50 14.13 -10.35
C LEU A 57 3.41 13.18 -9.81
N ALA A 58 2.25 13.09 -10.48
CA ALA A 58 1.18 12.19 -10.11
C ALA A 58 1.63 10.72 -10.15
N SER A 59 2.35 10.31 -11.19
CA SER A 59 2.96 8.98 -11.30
C SER A 59 3.92 8.72 -10.15
N LEU A 60 4.82 9.65 -9.84
CA LEU A 60 5.79 9.49 -8.74
C LEU A 60 5.11 9.34 -7.38
N LEU A 61 4.13 10.19 -7.08
CA LEU A 61 3.39 10.13 -5.82
C LEU A 61 2.61 8.82 -5.69
N THR A 62 1.96 8.39 -6.78
CA THR A 62 1.22 7.12 -6.82
C THR A 62 2.16 5.93 -6.61
N LEU A 63 3.35 5.96 -7.21
CA LEU A 63 4.37 4.94 -7.02
C LEU A 63 4.84 4.86 -5.57
N VAL A 64 5.16 6.00 -4.96
CA VAL A 64 5.56 6.04 -3.54
C VAL A 64 4.44 5.49 -2.64
N ALA A 65 3.18 5.85 -2.89
CA ALA A 65 2.03 5.32 -2.13
C ALA A 65 1.90 3.80 -2.30
N CYS A 66 1.89 3.30 -3.54
CA CYS A 66 1.77 1.88 -3.86
C CYS A 66 2.88 1.04 -3.20
N TRP A 67 4.14 1.47 -3.35
CA TRP A 67 5.28 0.75 -2.78
C TRP A 67 5.30 0.81 -1.26
N SER A 68 5.12 2.00 -0.66
CA SER A 68 5.09 2.13 0.81
C SER A 68 3.98 1.29 1.44
N GLY A 69 2.77 1.30 0.86
CA GLY A 69 1.66 0.47 1.32
C GLY A 69 1.93 -1.03 1.21
N LEU A 70 2.49 -1.49 0.07
CA LEU A 70 2.83 -2.90 -0.14
C LEU A 70 3.87 -3.39 0.89
N PHE A 71 4.97 -2.66 1.07
CA PHE A 71 6.03 -3.07 1.99
C PHE A 71 5.58 -3.00 3.46
N ARG A 72 4.81 -1.99 3.85
CA ARG A 72 4.23 -1.93 5.21
C ARG A 72 3.28 -3.11 5.44
N MET A 73 2.49 -3.50 4.44
CA MET A 73 1.62 -4.67 4.55
C MET A 73 2.40 -5.98 4.68
N LEU A 74 3.48 -6.18 3.91
CA LEU A 74 4.37 -7.34 4.01
C LEU A 74 5.14 -7.41 5.33
N ALA A 75 5.48 -6.26 5.92
CA ALA A 75 6.14 -6.20 7.22
C ALA A 75 5.21 -6.52 8.40
N LEU A 76 3.92 -6.18 8.27
CA LEU A 76 2.93 -6.31 9.35
C LEU A 76 2.21 -7.65 9.35
N LEU A 77 2.02 -8.26 8.17
CA LEU A 77 1.28 -9.50 8.02
C LEU A 77 2.14 -10.56 7.36
N ARG A 78 2.13 -11.75 7.94
CA ARG A 78 2.63 -12.95 7.27
C ARG A 78 1.55 -13.48 6.34
N PHE A 79 1.86 -13.65 5.07
CA PHE A 79 0.93 -14.23 4.10
C PHE A 79 1.24 -15.72 3.86
N PRO A 80 0.21 -16.59 3.86
CA PRO A 80 0.39 -17.97 3.47
C PRO A 80 0.31 -18.11 1.94
N SER A 81 1.44 -18.04 1.23
CA SER A 81 1.80 -18.85 0.04
C SER A 81 3.01 -18.26 -0.70
N ARG A 82 3.83 -19.10 -1.33
CA ARG A 82 4.95 -18.69 -2.20
C ARG A 82 4.53 -18.05 -3.53
N MET A 83 3.22 -18.02 -3.83
CA MET A 83 2.68 -17.62 -5.13
C MET A 83 1.98 -16.25 -5.07
N SER A 84 1.34 -15.91 -3.93
CA SER A 84 0.74 -14.59 -3.70
C SER A 84 1.77 -13.48 -3.67
N ASP A 85 2.93 -13.70 -3.04
CA ASP A 85 3.95 -12.67 -2.86
C ASP A 85 4.66 -12.33 -4.19
N ALA A 86 4.85 -13.33 -5.04
CA ALA A 86 5.40 -13.18 -6.38
C ALA A 86 4.41 -12.48 -7.32
N LEU A 87 3.12 -12.84 -7.28
CA LEU A 87 2.08 -12.20 -8.09
C LEU A 87 1.79 -10.77 -7.66
N LEU A 88 1.84 -10.46 -6.36
CA LEU A 88 1.70 -9.09 -5.86
C LEU A 88 2.85 -8.19 -6.33
N SER A 89 4.09 -8.67 -6.24
CA SER A 89 5.27 -7.94 -6.72
C SER A 89 5.25 -7.76 -8.23
N PHE A 90 4.82 -8.80 -8.98
CA PHE A 90 4.67 -8.74 -10.43
C PHE A 90 3.55 -7.79 -10.88
N CYS A 91 2.35 -7.87 -10.28
CA CYS A 91 1.24 -6.99 -10.61
C CYS A 91 1.52 -5.53 -10.23
N THR A 92 2.27 -5.30 -9.15
CA THR A 92 2.70 -3.95 -8.76
C THR A 92 3.76 -3.42 -9.74
N GLY A 93 4.74 -4.26 -10.13
CA GLY A 93 5.72 -3.91 -11.17
C GLY A 93 5.11 -3.68 -12.57
N ALA A 94 4.06 -4.42 -12.92
CA ALA A 94 3.29 -4.23 -14.14
C ALA A 94 2.47 -2.93 -14.10
N ALA A 95 1.83 -2.62 -12.97
CA ALA A 95 1.15 -1.35 -12.74
C ALA A 95 2.10 -0.15 -12.85
N VAL A 96 3.32 -0.29 -12.33
CA VAL A 96 4.40 0.69 -12.47
C VAL A 96 4.75 0.88 -13.95
N TYR A 97 5.05 -0.19 -14.68
CA TYR A 97 5.41 -0.13 -16.09
C TYR A 97 4.31 0.54 -16.92
N VAL A 98 3.05 0.16 -16.69
CA VAL A 98 1.89 0.74 -17.37
C VAL A 98 1.75 2.24 -17.06
N MET A 99 1.88 2.68 -15.81
CA MET A 99 1.78 4.11 -15.47
C MET A 99 2.92 4.96 -16.04
N VAL A 100 4.13 4.40 -16.13
CA VAL A 100 5.30 5.08 -16.70
C VAL A 100 5.21 5.15 -18.24
N SER A 101 4.82 4.05 -18.89
CA SER A 101 4.70 3.97 -20.34
C SER A 101 3.55 4.79 -20.94
N LEU A 102 2.63 5.29 -20.10
CA LEU A 102 1.45 6.05 -20.53
C LEU A 102 1.55 7.55 -20.29
N LEU A 103 2.72 8.07 -19.87
CA LEU A 103 2.93 9.52 -19.72
C LEU A 103 2.71 10.29 -21.04
N ASP A 104 2.99 9.64 -22.18
CA ASP A 104 2.80 10.20 -23.53
C ASP A 104 1.34 10.10 -24.03
N ALA A 105 0.50 9.30 -23.37
CA ALA A 105 -0.89 9.07 -23.78
C ALA A 105 -1.87 10.11 -23.23
N GLY A 106 -1.39 11.04 -22.40
CA GLY A 106 -2.18 12.14 -21.83
C GLY A 106 -2.96 11.79 -20.55
N PRO A 107 -3.60 12.79 -19.92
CA PRO A 107 -4.15 12.66 -18.57
C PRO A 107 -5.37 11.73 -18.50
N LYS A 108 -6.18 11.64 -19.55
CA LYS A 108 -7.35 10.74 -19.58
C LYS A 108 -6.95 9.28 -19.52
N VAL A 109 -5.98 8.88 -20.33
CA VAL A 109 -5.46 7.51 -20.35
C VAL A 109 -4.74 7.18 -19.04
N TRP A 110 -4.00 8.15 -18.50
CA TRP A 110 -3.38 8.02 -17.17
C TRP A 110 -4.42 7.75 -16.08
N LEU A 111 -5.52 8.52 -16.04
CA LEU A 111 -6.59 8.37 -15.05
C LEU A 111 -7.30 7.01 -15.16
N GLN A 112 -7.50 6.50 -16.38
CA GLN A 112 -8.04 5.15 -16.61
C GLN A 112 -7.10 4.06 -16.09
N ALA A 113 -5.80 4.19 -16.36
CA ALA A 113 -4.78 3.28 -15.82
C ALA A 113 -4.74 3.35 -14.28
N ALA A 114 -4.82 4.55 -13.70
CA ALA A 114 -4.89 4.75 -12.26
C ALA A 114 -6.12 4.09 -11.63
N ALA A 115 -7.28 4.16 -12.28
CA ALA A 115 -8.48 3.46 -11.84
C ALA A 115 -8.28 1.94 -11.83
N ALA A 116 -7.65 1.37 -12.87
CA ALA A 116 -7.36 -0.06 -12.93
C ALA A 116 -6.38 -0.49 -11.82
N VAL A 117 -5.32 0.27 -11.60
CA VAL A 117 -4.33 0.02 -10.55
C VAL A 117 -4.98 0.13 -9.16
N ALA A 118 -5.80 1.15 -8.91
CA ALA A 118 -6.51 1.31 -7.65
C ALA A 118 -7.52 0.18 -7.38
N CYS A 119 -8.22 -0.28 -8.42
CA CYS A 119 -9.14 -1.42 -8.35
C CYS A 119 -8.40 -2.72 -7.96
N CYS A 120 -7.35 -3.07 -8.73
CA CYS A 120 -6.53 -4.25 -8.46
C CYS A 120 -5.86 -4.18 -7.09
N GLY A 121 -5.35 -3.00 -6.70
CA GLY A 121 -4.75 -2.76 -5.40
C GLY A 121 -5.74 -2.95 -4.25
N GLY A 122 -6.94 -2.38 -4.35
CA GLY A 122 -7.99 -2.51 -3.33
C GLY A 122 -8.48 -3.96 -3.18
N LEU A 123 -8.77 -4.64 -4.29
CA LEU A 123 -9.16 -6.07 -4.28
C LEU A 123 -8.03 -6.96 -3.76
N GLY A 124 -6.79 -6.68 -4.15
CA GLY A 124 -5.59 -7.35 -3.66
C GLY A 124 -5.45 -7.22 -2.14
N THR A 125 -5.58 -6.00 -1.60
CA THR A 125 -5.54 -5.74 -0.16
C THR A 125 -6.64 -6.49 0.60
N LEU A 126 -7.87 -6.54 0.09
CA LEU A 126 -8.96 -7.32 0.70
C LEU A 126 -8.70 -8.83 0.66
N ASN A 127 -8.17 -9.34 -0.45
CA ASN A 127 -7.85 -10.76 -0.59
C ASN A 127 -6.71 -11.15 0.36
N MET A 128 -5.69 -10.30 0.47
CA MET A 128 -4.59 -10.44 1.43
C MET A 128 -5.13 -10.47 2.86
N LEU A 129 -6.04 -9.55 3.23
CA LEU A 129 -6.66 -9.57 4.56
C LEU A 129 -7.38 -10.89 4.85
N ARG A 130 -8.09 -11.46 3.85
CA ARG A 130 -8.74 -12.78 3.98
C ARG A 130 -7.71 -13.91 4.16
N GLY A 131 -6.58 -13.84 3.46
CA GLY A 131 -5.47 -14.78 3.64
C GLY A 131 -4.80 -14.66 5.00
N GLY A 132 -4.57 -13.43 5.47
CA GLY A 132 -3.96 -13.13 6.76
C GLY A 132 -4.76 -13.66 7.94
N ARG A 133 -6.11 -13.66 7.87
CA ARG A 133 -7.00 -14.26 8.89
C ARG A 133 -6.85 -15.76 9.07
N LYS A 134 -6.32 -16.45 8.07
CA LYS A 134 -6.18 -17.91 8.08
C LYS A 134 -4.82 -18.35 8.63
N ASP A 135 -3.90 -17.41 8.86
CA ASP A 135 -2.55 -17.70 9.37
C ASP A 135 -2.49 -17.41 10.89
N PRO A 136 -2.27 -18.44 11.74
CA PRO A 136 -2.15 -18.28 13.19
C PRO A 136 -1.01 -17.34 13.62
N PHE A 137 -0.07 -17.03 12.73
CA PHE A 137 0.97 -16.04 12.99
C PHE A 137 0.42 -14.64 13.18
N ASN A 138 -0.75 -14.33 12.60
CA ASN A 138 -1.33 -12.99 12.58
C ASN A 138 -2.39 -12.75 13.67
N ASP A 139 -2.80 -13.77 14.44
CA ASP A 139 -3.86 -13.67 15.45
C ASP A 139 -3.64 -12.52 16.45
N ASP A 140 -2.37 -12.26 16.74
CA ASP A 140 -1.90 -11.29 17.72
C ASP A 140 -1.85 -9.83 17.20
N ILE A 141 -1.97 -9.62 15.89
CA ILE A 141 -1.76 -8.33 15.20
C ILE A 141 -2.98 -7.93 14.38
N LEU A 142 -3.57 -8.89 13.66
CA LEU A 142 -4.66 -8.65 12.73
C LEU A 142 -5.87 -7.95 13.36
N PRO A 143 -6.34 -8.30 14.58
CA PRO A 143 -7.47 -7.60 15.20
C PRO A 143 -7.21 -6.11 15.45
N LEU A 144 -5.94 -5.70 15.60
CA LEU A 144 -5.54 -4.32 15.88
C LEU A 144 -5.54 -3.46 14.62
N ILE A 145 -5.16 -4.04 13.48
CA ILE A 145 -4.94 -3.31 12.23
C ILE A 145 -5.96 -3.65 11.13
N GLU A 146 -6.84 -4.62 11.35
CA GLU A 146 -7.81 -5.08 10.33
C GLU A 146 -8.74 -3.96 9.86
N ARG A 147 -9.23 -3.13 10.79
CA ARG A 147 -10.09 -1.99 10.45
C ARG A 147 -9.37 -1.01 9.53
N ASP A 148 -8.10 -0.76 9.84
CA ASP A 148 -7.23 0.16 9.13
C ASP A 148 -6.94 -0.38 7.72
N ILE A 149 -6.57 -1.65 7.59
CA ILE A 149 -6.36 -2.31 6.29
C ILE A 149 -7.63 -2.29 5.43
N ARG A 150 -8.80 -2.55 6.02
CA ARG A 150 -10.09 -2.45 5.30
C ARG A 150 -10.36 -1.03 4.84
N ALA A 151 -10.10 -0.02 5.68
CA ALA A 151 -10.31 1.37 5.33
C ALA A 151 -9.44 1.78 4.14
N VAL A 152 -8.16 1.40 4.11
CA VAL A 152 -7.29 1.63 2.94
C VAL A 152 -7.85 0.96 1.68
N ALA A 153 -8.25 -0.30 1.79
CA ALA A 153 -8.77 -1.03 0.65
C ALA A 153 -10.04 -0.39 0.07
N TRP A 154 -10.98 0.01 0.93
CA TRP A 154 -12.20 0.69 0.52
C TRP A 154 -11.94 2.10 -0.01
N ALA A 155 -11.00 2.84 0.58
CA ALA A 155 -10.61 4.15 0.06
C ALA A 155 -10.05 4.03 -1.37
N ARG A 156 -9.18 3.04 -1.61
CA ARG A 156 -8.64 2.74 -2.95
C ARG A 156 -9.74 2.37 -3.95
N LEU A 157 -10.70 1.53 -3.55
CA LEU A 157 -11.85 1.19 -4.38
C LEU A 157 -12.78 2.39 -4.63
N GLY A 158 -12.95 3.28 -3.66
CA GLY A 158 -13.73 4.50 -3.79
C GLY A 158 -13.11 5.53 -4.74
N LEU A 159 -11.79 5.52 -4.92
CA LEU A 159 -11.09 6.36 -5.91
C LEU A 159 -11.35 5.92 -7.36
N VAL A 160 -11.72 4.66 -7.60
CA VAL A 160 -11.98 4.12 -8.95
C VAL A 160 -13.10 4.86 -9.70
N PRO A 161 -14.34 4.97 -9.17
CA PRO A 161 -15.39 5.71 -9.86
C PRO A 161 -15.03 7.18 -10.04
N LEU A 162 -14.36 7.79 -9.05
CA LEU A 162 -13.93 9.19 -9.12
C LEU A 162 -12.96 9.41 -10.30
N THR A 163 -11.90 8.58 -10.40
CA THR A 163 -10.90 8.67 -11.46
C THR A 163 -11.49 8.38 -12.84
N LEU A 164 -12.44 7.43 -12.95
CA LEU A 164 -13.15 7.17 -14.19
C LEU A 164 -14.05 8.32 -14.62
N VAL A 165 -14.77 8.96 -13.69
CA VAL A 165 -15.59 10.14 -13.98
C VAL A 165 -14.73 11.29 -14.49
N PHE A 166 -13.58 11.56 -13.86
CA PHE A 166 -12.65 12.56 -14.38
C PHE A 166 -12.10 12.18 -15.76
N ALA A 167 -11.72 10.92 -15.98
CA ALA A 167 -11.20 10.47 -17.27
C ALA A 167 -12.21 10.60 -18.42
N GLN A 168 -13.50 10.39 -18.13
CA GLN A 168 -14.60 10.51 -19.10
C GLN A 168 -15.14 11.94 -19.21
N SER A 169 -14.69 12.86 -18.36
CA SER A 169 -15.13 14.24 -18.41
C SER A 169 -14.61 14.98 -19.66
N GLY A 170 -15.37 15.98 -20.10
CA GLY A 170 -14.94 16.95 -21.11
C GLY A 170 -14.01 18.04 -20.57
N LEU A 171 -13.43 17.86 -19.37
CA LEU A 171 -12.60 18.87 -18.74
C LEU A 171 -11.26 19.06 -19.48
N PRO A 172 -10.66 20.26 -19.42
CA PRO A 172 -9.35 20.51 -20.00
C PRO A 172 -8.26 19.64 -19.37
N ASP A 173 -7.26 19.26 -20.17
CA ASP A 173 -6.14 18.42 -19.73
C ASP A 173 -5.41 18.96 -18.50
N GLN A 174 -5.29 20.28 -18.38
CA GLN A 174 -4.67 20.91 -17.21
C GLN A 174 -5.44 20.64 -15.90
N VAL A 175 -6.78 20.62 -15.97
CA VAL A 175 -7.64 20.29 -14.83
C VAL A 175 -7.52 18.81 -14.50
N LEU A 176 -7.50 17.94 -15.51
CA LEU A 176 -7.34 16.50 -15.34
C LEU A 176 -5.98 16.13 -14.74
N SER A 177 -4.91 16.76 -15.21
CA SER A 177 -3.56 16.63 -14.67
C SER A 177 -3.48 17.11 -13.21
N SER A 178 -4.16 18.20 -12.87
CA SER A 178 -4.21 18.69 -11.49
C SER A 178 -5.00 17.75 -10.58
N ALA A 179 -6.12 17.20 -11.08
CA ALA A 179 -6.90 16.19 -10.38
C ALA A 179 -6.10 14.89 -10.18
N ALA A 180 -5.28 14.48 -11.15
CA ALA A 180 -4.38 13.34 -11.02
C ALA A 180 -3.36 13.53 -9.89
N VAL A 181 -2.72 14.71 -9.82
CA VAL A 181 -1.81 15.05 -8.71
C VAL A 181 -2.54 15.07 -7.36
N GLY A 182 -3.70 15.71 -7.30
CA GLY A 182 -4.52 15.77 -6.08
C GLY A 182 -4.95 14.39 -5.59
N GLY A 183 -5.38 13.51 -6.50
CA GLY A 183 -5.73 12.13 -6.21
C GLY A 183 -4.54 11.31 -5.72
N ALA A 184 -3.37 11.47 -6.35
CA ALA A 184 -2.14 10.80 -5.93
C ALA A 184 -1.66 11.26 -4.54
N MET A 185 -1.74 12.56 -4.25
CA MET A 185 -1.45 13.11 -2.92
C MET A 185 -2.42 12.56 -1.86
N LEU A 186 -3.72 12.55 -2.15
CA LEU A 186 -4.72 12.03 -1.24
C LEU A 186 -4.48 10.55 -0.94
N ALA A 187 -4.18 9.74 -1.96
CA ALA A 187 -3.84 8.34 -1.79
C ALA A 187 -2.59 8.15 -0.90
N LEU A 188 -1.55 8.96 -1.10
CA LEU A 188 -0.33 8.93 -0.29
C LEU A 188 -0.61 9.28 1.18
N VAL A 189 -1.38 10.35 1.44
CA VAL A 189 -1.73 10.77 2.81
C VAL A 189 -2.59 9.73 3.51
N LEU A 190 -3.57 9.15 2.80
CA LEU A 190 -4.41 8.08 3.34
C LEU A 190 -3.57 6.85 3.70
N ASP A 191 -2.67 6.43 2.80
CA ASP A 191 -1.74 5.35 3.09
C ASP A 191 -0.84 5.70 4.30
N ASP A 192 -0.34 6.93 4.41
CA ASP A 192 0.55 7.29 5.50
C ASP A 192 -0.14 7.39 6.86
N VAL A 193 -1.33 7.96 6.94
CA VAL A 193 -2.10 8.04 8.19
C VAL A 193 -2.48 6.64 8.68
N VAL A 194 -2.99 5.80 7.79
CA VAL A 194 -3.52 4.49 8.17
C VAL A 194 -2.40 3.49 8.48
N TRP A 195 -1.35 3.46 7.65
CA TRP A 195 -0.21 2.59 7.90
C TRP A 195 0.72 3.13 9.00
N GLY A 196 0.87 4.45 9.13
CA GLY A 196 1.65 5.07 10.21
C GLY A 196 1.10 4.69 11.59
N ARG A 197 -0.23 4.70 11.75
CA ARG A 197 -0.90 4.20 12.94
C ARG A 197 -0.63 2.70 13.16
N SER A 198 -0.79 1.89 12.11
CA SER A 198 -0.59 0.43 12.19
C SER A 198 0.85 0.05 12.55
N VAL A 199 1.85 0.77 12.03
CA VAL A 199 3.26 0.59 12.38
C VAL A 199 3.54 1.06 13.81
N ALA A 200 3.00 2.20 14.24
CA ALA A 200 3.16 2.68 15.62
C ALA A 200 2.59 1.69 16.65
N LEU A 201 1.41 1.12 16.36
CA LEU A 201 0.77 0.11 17.20
C LEU A 201 1.60 -1.17 17.30
N THR A 202 2.22 -1.61 16.21
CA THR A 202 2.90 -2.91 16.15
C THR A 202 4.38 -2.88 16.51
N SER A 203 5.02 -1.71 16.46
CA SER A 203 6.44 -1.51 16.78
C SER A 203 6.71 -1.25 18.27
N ARG A 204 5.68 -0.91 19.05
CA ARG A 204 5.79 -0.63 20.49
C ARG A 204 5.14 -1.73 21.34
N PRO A 205 5.91 -2.60 22.01
CA PRO A 205 5.38 -3.75 22.75
C PRO A 205 4.48 -3.35 23.94
N ASP A 206 4.72 -2.19 24.53
CA ASP A 206 3.91 -1.53 25.58
C ASP A 206 2.54 -1.09 25.07
N VAL A 207 2.48 -0.47 23.88
CA VAL A 207 1.22 -0.06 23.24
C VAL A 207 0.41 -1.28 22.79
N LEU A 208 1.07 -2.29 22.24
CA LEU A 208 0.47 -3.58 21.89
C LEU A 208 -0.22 -4.26 23.08
N ALA A 209 0.41 -4.25 24.26
CA ALA A 209 -0.15 -4.86 25.46
C ALA A 209 -1.40 -4.11 25.96
N SER A 210 -1.35 -2.78 26.02
CA SER A 210 -2.48 -1.95 26.46
C SER A 210 -3.69 -2.01 25.51
N GLU A 211 -3.47 -1.94 24.19
CA GLU A 211 -4.53 -2.05 23.20
C GLU A 211 -5.16 -3.44 23.16
N ARG A 212 -4.37 -4.51 23.41
CA ARG A 212 -4.91 -5.86 23.58
C ARG A 212 -5.82 -5.99 24.79
N GLU A 213 -5.44 -5.35 25.89
CA GLU A 213 -6.24 -5.36 27.11
C GLU A 213 -7.54 -4.57 26.91
N ALA A 214 -7.48 -3.43 26.23
CA ALA A 214 -8.65 -2.67 25.82
C ALA A 214 -9.58 -3.46 24.89
N LEU A 215 -9.03 -4.18 23.90
CA LEU A 215 -9.80 -5.05 23.00
C LEU A 215 -10.45 -6.20 23.76
N ARG A 216 -9.74 -6.89 24.66
CA ARG A 216 -10.32 -7.95 25.51
C ARG A 216 -11.46 -7.43 26.36
N GLN A 217 -11.29 -6.27 27.00
CA GLN A 217 -12.33 -5.65 27.81
C GLN A 217 -13.55 -5.26 26.96
N ALA A 218 -13.35 -4.74 25.75
CA ALA A 218 -14.43 -4.41 24.82
C ALA A 218 -15.21 -5.65 24.34
N THR A 219 -14.52 -6.76 24.04
CA THR A 219 -15.16 -8.03 23.65
C THR A 219 -15.97 -8.62 24.80
N LEU A 220 -15.42 -8.61 26.01
CA LEU A 220 -16.11 -9.08 27.23
C LEU A 220 -17.34 -8.23 27.60
N LEU A 221 -17.33 -6.93 27.27
CA LEU A 221 -18.47 -6.03 27.44
C LEU A 221 -19.54 -6.23 26.35
N GLY A 222 -19.13 -6.60 25.13
CA GLY A 222 -20.02 -6.92 24.02
C GLY A 222 -20.78 -8.23 24.21
N GLU A 223 -20.22 -9.23 24.90
CA GLU A 223 -20.87 -10.51 25.22
C GLU A 223 -21.88 -10.42 26.38
N ARG A 224 -21.92 -9.29 27.12
CA ARG A 224 -22.85 -9.06 28.24
C ARG A 224 -24.14 -8.30 27.84
N ARG A 225 -24.32 -7.96 26.57
CA ARG A 225 -25.54 -7.34 26.02
C ARG A 225 -26.29 -8.33 25.16
#